data_AF-C1A9P3-F1
#
_entry.id   AF-C1A9P3-F1
#
_cell.length_a   1.000
_cell.length_b   1.000
_cell.length_c   1.000
_cell.angle_alpha   90.00
_cell.angle_beta   90.00
_cell.angle_gamma   90.00
#
_symmetry.space_group_name_H-M   'P 1'
#
loop_
_entity.id
_entity.type
_entity.pdbx_description
1 polymer ?
#
loop_
_entity_poly.entity_id
_entity_poly.type
_entity_poly.pdbx_seq_one_letter_code
_entity_poly.pdbx_strand_id
1 'polypeptide(L)' 'MRHLLDLKDGGSIVECRDANQVRAFSSLWQSALDLCDLRFQKQIAEKIRAIADASRRALDLSYPSR' A
#
# COMPACT_ATOMS: atom_id res chain seq x y z
N MET A 1 9.33 2.27 -13.80
CA MET A 1 8.20 3.16 -13.47
C MET A 1 7.90 2.99 -12.00
N ARG A 2 7.67 4.08 -11.24
CA ARG A 2 7.24 4.00 -9.83
C ARG A 2 5.71 3.93 -9.80
N HIS A 3 5.16 2.97 -9.05
CA HIS A 3 3.72 2.81 -8.92
C HIS A 3 3.29 3.42 -7.58
N LEU A 4 2.42 4.41 -7.59
CA LEU A 4 2.00 5.13 -6.39
C LEU A 4 0.50 4.97 -6.18
N LEU A 5 0.10 4.69 -4.94
CA LEU A 5 -1.29 4.67 -4.51
C LEU A 5 -1.51 5.76 -3.47
N ASP A 6 -2.47 6.64 -3.74
CA ASP A 6 -2.90 7.67 -2.79
C ASP A 6 -4.09 7.17 -1.97
N LEU A 7 -3.89 7.07 -0.65
CA LEU A 7 -4.94 6.68 0.30
C LEU A 7 -5.77 7.88 0.79
N LYS A 8 -5.71 9.05 0.13
CA LYS A 8 -6.49 10.30 0.35
C LYS A 8 -6.76 10.66 1.82
N ASP A 9 -7.77 10.07 2.45
CA ASP A 9 -8.15 10.28 3.86
C ASP A 9 -7.22 9.63 4.90
N GLY A 10 -6.36 8.70 4.49
CA GLY A 10 -5.32 8.09 5.33
C GLY A 10 -4.01 8.87 5.37
N GLY A 11 -3.90 9.97 4.62
CA GLY A 11 -2.73 10.86 4.57
C GLY A 11 -1.42 10.18 4.15
N SER A 12 -1.48 9.09 3.37
CA SER A 12 -0.28 8.32 3.03
C SER A 12 -0.29 7.89 1.58
N ILE A 13 0.73 8.37 0.86
CA ILE A 13 1.10 7.88 -0.46
C ILE A 13 1.92 6.60 -0.24
N VAL A 14 1.49 5.52 -0.87
CA VAL A 14 2.12 4.21 -0.76
C VAL A 14 2.81 3.89 -2.08
N GLU A 15 4.12 3.64 -2.01
CA GLU A 15 4.90 3.17 -3.16
C GLU A 15 4.72 1.66 -3.32
N CYS A 16 4.15 1.27 -4.45
CA CYS A 16 3.91 -0.10 -4.85
C CYS A 16 5.01 -0.57 -5.79
N ARG A 17 5.28 -1.88 -5.74
CA ARG A 17 6.22 -2.59 -6.60
C ARG A 17 5.78 -2.60 -8.06
N ASP A 18 4.51 -2.87 -8.32
CA ASP A 18 3.97 -3.09 -9.66
C ASP A 18 2.48 -2.71 -9.75
N ALA A 19 1.94 -2.72 -10.97
CA ALA A 19 0.55 -2.38 -11.24
C ALA A 19 -0.46 -3.37 -10.63
N ASN A 20 -0.09 -4.64 -10.41
CA ASN A 20 -0.97 -5.62 -9.78
C ASN A 20 -1.11 -5.31 -8.29
N GLN A 21 -0.01 -4.94 -7.63
CA GLN A 21 -0.03 -4.51 -6.24
C GLN A 21 -0.87 -3.24 -6.06
N VAL A 22 -0.77 -2.27 -6.97
CA VAL A 22 -1.67 -1.09 -6.97
C VAL A 22 -3.13 -1.52 -7.05
N ARG A 23 -3.51 -2.40 -7.99
CA ARG A 23 -4.90 -2.86 -8.11
C ARG A 23 -5.39 -3.56 -6.85
N ALA A 24 -4.57 -4.43 -6.26
CA ALA A 24 -4.91 -5.15 -5.05
C ALA A 24 -5.13 -4.19 -3.87
N PHE A 25 -4.23 -3.23 -3.66
CA PHE A 25 -4.35 -2.24 -2.60
C PHE A 25 -5.50 -1.26 -2.84
N SER A 26 -5.74 -0.82 -4.08
CA SER A 26 -6.90 0.01 -4.43
C SER A 26 -8.21 -0.71 -4.12
N SER A 27 -8.32 -2.00 -4.46
CA SER A 27 -9.51 -2.79 -4.15
C SER A 27 -9.72 -2.92 -2.64
N LEU A 28 -8.66 -3.20 -1.89
CA LEU A 28 -8.69 -3.30 -0.43
C LEU A 28 -9.10 -1.98 0.24
N TRP A 29 -8.54 -0.87 -0.26
CA TRP A 29 -8.88 0.46 0.25
C TRP A 29 -10.33 0.83 -0.05
N GLN A 30 -10.83 0.52 -1.25
CA GLN A 30 -12.22 0.76 -1.61
C GLN A 30 -13.18 -0.01 -0.70
N SER A 31 -12.92 -1.30 -0.43
CA SER A 31 -13.74 -2.08 0.50
C SER A 31 -13.70 -1.53 1.93
N ALA A 32 -12.59 -0.91 2.35
CA ALA A 32 -12.50 -0.25 3.65
C ALA A 32 -13.29 1.07 3.71
N LEU A 33 -13.35 1.82 2.61
CA LEU A 33 -14.18 3.01 2.49
C LEU A 33 -15.67 2.65 2.58
N ASP A 34 -16.09 1.58 1.91
CA ASP A 34 -17.50 1.14 1.87
C ASP A 34 -18.04 0.71 3.24
N LEU A 35 -17.16 0.27 4.15
CA LEU A 35 -17.53 -0.15 5.51
C LEU A 35 -17.78 1.02 6.48
N CYS A 36 -17.45 2.26 6.10
CA CYS A 36 -17.66 3.48 6.91
C CYS A 36 -17.13 3.43 8.37
N ASP A 37 -16.19 2.54 8.69
CA ASP A 37 -15.55 2.45 10.01
C ASP A 37 -14.13 3.04 9.95
N LEU A 38 -13.96 4.19 10.60
CA LEU A 38 -12.68 4.91 10.66
C LEU A 38 -11.55 4.10 11.33
N ARG A 39 -11.85 3.23 12.30
CA ARG A 39 -10.84 2.37 12.93
C ARG A 39 -10.39 1.30 11.96
N PHE A 40 -11.34 0.70 11.24
CA PHE A 40 -11.04 -0.29 10.21
C PHE A 40 -10.24 0.33 9.06
N GLN A 41 -10.62 1.51 8.58
CA GLN A 41 -9.88 2.26 7.57
C GLN A 41 -8.43 2.53 8.01
N LYS A 42 -8.21 2.96 9.26
CA LYS A 42 -6.85 3.13 9.80
C LYS A 42 -6.05 1.83 9.77
N GLN A 43 -6.62 0.72 10.21
CA GLN A 43 -5.94 -0.58 10.19
C GLN A 43 -5.60 -1.05 8.77
N ILE A 44 -6.50 -0.83 7.81
CA ILE A 44 -6.25 -1.18 6.41
C ILE A 44 -5.14 -0.31 5.84
N ALA A 45 -5.15 1.01 6.10
CA ALA A 45 -4.10 1.91 5.66
C ALA A 45 -2.72 1.54 6.24
N GLU A 46 -2.66 1.12 7.50
CA GLU A 46 -1.43 0.62 8.15
C GLU A 46 -0.95 -0.70 7.52
N LYS A 47 -1.87 -1.65 7.26
CA LYS A 47 -1.54 -2.92 6.61
C LYS A 47 -1.02 -2.73 5.19
N ILE A 48 -1.66 -1.88 4.39
CA ILE A 48 -1.21 -1.57 3.03
C ILE A 48 0.21 -1.00 3.07
N ARG A 49 0.49 -0.07 3.98
CA ARG A 49 1.84 0.48 4.19
C ARG A 49 2.85 -0.60 4.58
N ALA A 50 2.53 -1.44 5.56
CA ALA A 50 3.43 -2.49 6.02
C ALA A 50 3.78 -3.49 4.90
N ILE A 51 2.80 -3.87 4.07
CA ILE A 51 3.03 -4.79 2.94
C ILE A 51 3.87 -4.11 1.86
N ALA A 52 3.61 -2.84 1.56
CA ALA A 52 4.40 -2.07 0.60
C ALA A 52 5.86 -1.92 1.05
N ASP A 53 6.08 -1.57 2.33
CA ASP A 53 7.42 -1.47 2.91
C ASP A 53 8.16 -2.80 2.92
N ALA A 54 7.48 -3.90 3.24
CA ALA A 54 8.05 -5.24 3.17
C ALA A 54 8.43 -5.61 1.73
N SER A 55 7.59 -5.26 0.76
CA SER A 55 7.86 -5.49 -0.67
C SER A 55 9.08 -4.70 -1.13
N ARG A 56 9.23 -3.44 -0.68
CA ARG A 56 10.41 -2.61 -0.95
C ARG A 56 11.68 -3.19 -0.35
N ARG A 57 11.66 -3.57 0.93
CA ARG A 57 12.82 -4.19 1.61
C ARG A 57 13.23 -5.50 0.96
N ALA A 58 12.29 -6.33 0.51
CA ALA A 58 12.58 -7.56 -0.20
C ALA A 58 13.27 -7.30 -1.55
N LEU A 59 12.91 -6.21 -2.22
CA LEU A 59 13.57 -5.75 -3.45
C LEU A 59 14.99 -5.25 -3.20
N ASP A 60 15.20 -4.44 -2.16
CA ASP A 60 16.54 -3.97 -1.77
C ASP A 60 17.47 -5.13 -1.38
N LEU A 61 16.95 -6.15 -0.67
CA LEU A 61 17.72 -7.35 -0.32
C LEU A 61 18.05 -8.23 -1.54
N SER A 62 17.24 -8.16 -2.60
CA SER A 62 17.46 -8.93 -3.83
C SER A 62 18.52 -8.30 -4.74
N TYR A 63 18.85 -7.02 -4.54
CA TYR A 63 19.91 -6.30 -5.23
C TYR A 63 20.75 -5.52 -4.21
N PRO A 64 21.69 -6.18 -3.51
CA PRO A 64 22.69 -5.45 -2.75
C PRO A 64 23.52 -4.64 -3.76
N SER A 65 23.36 -3.32 -3.74
CA SER A 65 24.19 -2.40 -4.50
C SER A 65 25.67 -2.78 -4.34
N ARG A 66 26.28 -3.17 -5.46
CA ARG A 66 27.74 -3.41 -5.57
C ARG A 66 28.52 -2.11 -5.38
#